data_AF-A0A7V7XD22-F1
#
_entry.id   AF-A0A7V7XD22-F1
#
_cell.length_a   1.000
_cell.length_b   1.000
_cell.length_c   1.000
_cell.angle_alpha   90.00
_cell.angle_beta   90.00
_cell.angle_gamma   90.00
#
_symmetry.space_group_name_H-M   'P 1'
#
loop_
_entity.id
_entity.type
_entity.pdbx_description
1 polymer ?
#
loop_
_entity_poly.entity_id
_entity_poly.type
_entity_poly.pdbx_seq_one_letter_code
_entity_poly.pdbx_strand_id
1 'polypeptide(L)'
;MLTIRLNGENPVSTRFVISPIWEVMTSYCLFALRSEHYPAYYEWVSEAYRATENIPFPYLDALFKCIHFFPDFLTPPTLKPIMNIYDEIDGIRAASPEVVRRDINELRQRISDLAPEEDLILREYVEQTDRALERLVGEVELYWRLTLARHWPRMQEIVEADILYRARQLALGGAEMLFAELDPNIVYQDFELRFKKKHGQDYAVESDRVILIPLIFSCYSPFTIVAPEWYPSLSYQPRGWGLWCSSEQVSANEAMEITLGTGRAKILQCLMMPTSTGEIANRLNITAGAVSQHVARLSQAGLVTSTQSGKRVYHQLTQRGEMLLNLFSEA
;
A
#
# COMPACT_ATOMS: atom_id res chain seq x y z
N MET A 1 -29.48 4.90 -0.69
CA MET A 1 -29.14 5.50 -1.99
C MET A 1 -28.44 6.82 -1.75
N LEU A 2 -27.17 6.94 -2.14
CA LEU A 2 -26.48 8.23 -2.17
C LEU A 2 -26.65 8.83 -3.57
N THR A 3 -26.95 10.12 -3.65
CA THR A 3 -26.98 10.86 -4.92
C THR A 3 -26.03 12.06 -4.82
N ILE A 4 -25.12 12.19 -5.79
CA ILE A 4 -24.30 13.39 -5.96
C ILE A 4 -24.82 14.09 -7.21
N ARG A 5 -25.36 15.29 -7.04
CA ARG A 5 -25.82 16.14 -8.14
C ARG A 5 -24.69 17.08 -8.53
N LEU A 6 -24.33 17.03 -9.80
CA LEU A 6 -23.27 17.86 -10.37
C LEU A 6 -23.91 19.11 -10.98
N ASN A 7 -23.45 20.28 -10.56
CA ASN A 7 -23.97 21.55 -11.07
C ASN A 7 -23.66 21.69 -12.57
N GLY A 8 -24.72 21.81 -13.38
CA GLY A 8 -24.75 21.53 -14.83
C GLY A 8 -24.19 22.57 -15.81
N GLU A 9 -23.18 23.35 -15.46
CA GLU A 9 -22.49 24.22 -16.45
C GLU A 9 -21.08 23.71 -16.83
N ASN A 10 -20.59 22.66 -16.18
CA ASN A 10 -19.29 22.09 -16.46
C ASN A 10 -19.37 20.58 -16.28
N PRO A 11 -19.47 19.76 -17.33
CA PRO A 11 -19.00 18.39 -17.14
C PRO A 11 -17.53 18.54 -16.72
N VAL A 12 -17.07 17.82 -15.69
CA VAL A 12 -15.64 17.67 -15.39
C VAL A 12 -14.97 18.77 -14.54
N SER A 13 -15.16 18.68 -13.21
CA SER A 13 -13.97 18.74 -12.36
C SER A 13 -13.76 17.45 -11.58
N THR A 14 -14.05 16.32 -12.24
CA THR A 14 -13.63 15.00 -11.76
C THR A 14 -12.12 14.99 -11.62
N ARG A 15 -11.64 14.69 -10.42
CA ARG A 15 -10.21 14.55 -10.14
C ARG A 15 -9.91 13.15 -9.68
N PHE A 16 -8.81 12.60 -10.16
CA PHE A 16 -8.27 11.36 -9.62
C PHE A 16 -7.28 11.70 -8.51
N VAL A 17 -7.29 10.89 -7.47
CA VAL A 17 -6.37 10.98 -6.36
C VAL A 17 -5.75 9.62 -6.11
N ILE A 18 -4.42 9.58 -6.09
CA ILE A 18 -3.65 8.42 -5.64
C ILE A 18 -3.28 8.67 -4.18
N SER A 19 -3.82 7.84 -3.29
CA SER A 19 -3.69 7.99 -1.84
C SER A 19 -3.20 6.70 -1.19
N PRO A 20 -1.92 6.66 -0.74
CA PRO A 20 -1.40 5.60 0.11
C PRO A 20 -2.24 5.34 1.38
N ILE A 21 -2.74 6.39 2.03
CA ILE A 21 -3.46 6.21 3.30
C ILE A 21 -4.79 5.48 3.11
N TRP A 22 -5.48 5.73 1.99
CA TRP A 22 -6.69 4.99 1.65
C TRP A 22 -6.43 3.50 1.44
N GLU A 23 -5.29 3.15 0.82
CA GLU A 23 -4.89 1.75 0.67
C GLU A 23 -4.55 1.13 2.01
N VAL A 24 -3.88 1.86 2.92
CA VAL A 24 -3.67 1.41 4.30
C VAL A 24 -5.00 1.11 5.00
N MET A 25 -5.96 2.02 4.96
CA MET A 25 -7.23 1.82 5.68
C MET A 25 -8.03 0.65 5.09
N THR A 26 -8.09 0.55 3.77
CA THR A 26 -8.86 -0.52 3.11
C THR A 26 -8.17 -1.89 3.20
N SER A 27 -6.84 -1.95 3.11
CA SER A 27 -6.08 -3.18 3.34
C SER A 27 -6.15 -3.61 4.81
N TYR A 28 -6.10 -2.66 5.76
CA TYR A 28 -6.23 -2.96 7.18
C TYR A 28 -7.63 -3.48 7.51
N CYS A 29 -8.67 -2.90 6.92
CA CYS A 29 -10.04 -3.41 7.05
C CYS A 29 -10.15 -4.89 6.62
N LEU A 30 -9.52 -5.25 5.50
CA LEU A 30 -9.43 -6.64 5.03
C LEU A 30 -8.64 -7.54 6.00
N PHE A 31 -7.51 -7.05 6.50
CA PHE A 31 -6.63 -7.75 7.43
C PHE A 31 -7.26 -8.00 8.80
N ALA A 32 -7.86 -6.98 9.42
CA ALA A 32 -8.43 -7.02 10.76
C ALA A 32 -9.70 -7.89 10.82
N LEU A 33 -10.52 -7.84 9.77
CA LEU A 33 -11.81 -8.53 9.72
C LEU A 33 -11.71 -9.96 9.17
N ARG A 34 -10.49 -10.45 8.93
CA ARG A 34 -10.16 -11.83 8.52
C ARG A 34 -11.07 -12.37 7.44
N SER A 35 -11.38 -11.57 6.42
CA SER A 35 -12.38 -11.99 5.45
C SER A 35 -11.82 -13.08 4.55
N GLU A 36 -12.05 -14.34 4.94
CA GLU A 36 -11.79 -15.55 4.14
C GLU A 36 -12.52 -15.53 2.78
N HIS A 37 -13.39 -14.53 2.57
CA HIS A 37 -14.22 -14.36 1.40
C HIS A 37 -13.48 -13.77 0.18
N TYR A 38 -12.18 -13.47 0.27
CA TYR A 38 -11.43 -12.90 -0.87
C TYR A 38 -10.15 -13.67 -1.21
N PRO A 39 -10.28 -14.79 -1.96
CA PRO A 39 -9.15 -15.59 -2.41
C PRO A 39 -8.07 -14.78 -3.14
N ALA A 40 -8.45 -13.72 -3.85
CA ALA A 40 -7.53 -12.88 -4.61
C ALA A 40 -6.52 -12.10 -3.76
N TYR A 41 -6.78 -11.91 -2.45
CA TYR A 41 -5.84 -11.26 -1.53
C TYR A 41 -5.18 -12.25 -0.58
N TYR A 42 -5.46 -13.56 -0.68
CA TYR A 42 -5.01 -14.56 0.28
C TYR A 42 -3.48 -14.56 0.48
N GLU A 43 -2.73 -14.48 -0.62
CA GLU A 43 -1.26 -14.47 -0.59
C GLU A 43 -0.73 -13.27 0.19
N TRP A 44 -1.22 -12.07 -0.12
CA TRP A 44 -0.84 -10.86 0.61
C TRP A 44 -1.31 -10.89 2.07
N VAL A 45 -2.53 -11.34 2.35
CA VAL A 45 -3.03 -11.44 3.74
C VAL A 45 -2.12 -12.36 4.56
N SER A 46 -1.73 -13.51 3.99
CA SER A 46 -0.78 -14.44 4.62
C SER A 46 0.61 -13.82 4.82
N GLU A 47 1.07 -13.02 3.85
CA GLU A 47 2.32 -12.28 3.94
C GLU A 47 2.28 -11.19 5.01
N ALA A 48 1.20 -10.41 5.06
CA ALA A 48 0.95 -9.36 6.04
C ALA A 48 0.90 -9.93 7.46
N TYR A 49 0.18 -11.05 7.69
CA TYR A 49 0.17 -11.72 8.99
C TYR A 49 1.55 -12.15 9.45
N ARG A 50 2.39 -12.67 8.54
CA ARG A 50 3.77 -13.04 8.86
C ARG A 50 4.63 -11.81 9.18
N ALA A 51 4.44 -10.72 8.43
CA ALA A 51 5.20 -9.49 8.62
C ALA A 51 4.83 -8.77 9.93
N THR A 52 3.60 -8.95 10.42
CA THR A 52 3.10 -8.34 11.65
C THR A 52 2.93 -9.34 12.81
N GLU A 53 3.57 -10.51 12.72
CA GLU A 53 3.44 -11.55 13.73
C GLU A 53 3.89 -11.02 15.11
N ASN A 54 3.04 -11.15 16.13
CA ASN A 54 3.25 -10.63 17.49
C ASN A 54 3.36 -9.10 17.61
N ILE A 55 2.93 -8.35 16.60
CA ILE A 55 2.87 -6.88 16.64
C ILE A 55 1.40 -6.48 16.81
N PRO A 56 0.99 -5.97 17.99
CA PRO A 56 -0.37 -5.53 18.20
C PRO A 56 -0.58 -4.13 17.61
N PHE A 57 -1.80 -3.86 17.12
CA PHE A 57 -2.22 -2.55 16.61
C PHE A 57 -3.50 -2.07 17.32
N PRO A 58 -3.47 -1.91 18.66
CA PRO A 58 -4.66 -1.63 19.45
C PRO A 58 -5.42 -0.35 19.01
N TYR A 59 -4.72 0.68 18.53
CA TYR A 59 -5.36 1.92 18.09
C TYR A 59 -6.08 1.77 16.76
N LEU A 60 -5.52 1.01 15.81
CA LEU A 60 -6.21 0.64 14.57
C LEU A 60 -7.33 -0.37 14.85
N ASP A 61 -7.08 -1.42 15.63
CA ASP A 61 -8.05 -2.47 15.95
C ASP A 61 -9.34 -1.91 16.57
N ALA A 62 -9.24 -0.86 17.41
CA ALA A 62 -10.40 -0.19 17.98
C ALA A 62 -11.28 0.52 16.93
N LEU A 63 -10.72 0.94 15.79
CA LEU A 63 -11.42 1.70 14.75
C LEU A 63 -12.03 0.79 13.66
N PHE A 64 -11.40 -0.34 13.35
CA PHE A 64 -11.80 -1.24 12.27
C PHE A 64 -12.75 -2.34 12.74
N LYS A 65 -13.99 -1.95 13.09
CA LYS A 65 -15.05 -2.86 13.58
C LYS A 65 -16.12 -3.22 12.55
N CYS A 66 -16.14 -2.54 11.41
CA CYS A 66 -17.12 -2.75 10.36
C CYS A 66 -16.46 -2.77 8.99
N ILE A 67 -16.80 -3.75 8.14
CA ILE A 67 -16.27 -3.88 6.77
C ILE A 67 -16.65 -2.71 5.85
N HIS A 68 -17.60 -1.86 6.25
CA HIS A 68 -18.17 -0.80 5.41
C HIS A 68 -18.03 0.60 6.00
N PHE A 69 -17.30 0.74 7.11
CA PHE A 69 -17.13 2.02 7.77
C PHE A 69 -15.84 2.05 8.58
N PHE A 70 -15.05 3.10 8.37
CA PHE A 70 -14.02 3.56 9.28
C PHE A 70 -14.14 5.09 9.39
N PRO A 71 -13.70 5.70 10.51
CA PRO A 71 -13.76 7.15 10.71
C PRO A 71 -13.12 7.96 9.58
N ASP A 72 -13.81 9.00 9.13
CA ASP A 72 -13.35 9.84 8.00
C ASP A 72 -12.01 10.52 8.32
N PHE A 73 -11.72 10.87 9.58
CA PHE A 73 -10.43 11.46 9.99
C PHE A 73 -9.19 10.61 9.63
N LEU A 74 -9.36 9.31 9.38
CA LEU A 74 -8.30 8.41 8.91
C LEU A 74 -7.90 8.65 7.45
N THR A 75 -8.76 9.33 6.69
CA THR A 75 -8.59 9.64 5.28
C THR A 75 -8.83 11.13 5.07
N PRO A 76 -7.93 12.00 5.58
CA PRO A 76 -8.09 13.44 5.48
C PRO A 76 -8.21 13.89 4.01
N PRO A 77 -8.90 15.01 3.75
CA PRO A 77 -9.20 15.43 2.38
C PRO A 77 -7.92 15.70 1.60
N THR A 78 -7.80 15.03 0.46
CA THR A 78 -6.62 15.11 -0.40
C THR A 78 -6.65 16.37 -1.24
N LEU A 79 -5.66 17.26 -1.04
CA LEU A 79 -5.54 18.51 -1.79
C LEU A 79 -4.68 18.36 -3.06
N LYS A 80 -3.87 17.29 -3.14
CA LYS A 80 -2.96 17.00 -4.26
C LYS A 80 -3.44 15.75 -5.04
N PRO A 81 -3.17 15.64 -6.35
CA PRO A 81 -3.54 14.46 -7.14
C PRO A 81 -2.77 13.19 -6.78
N ILE A 82 -1.51 13.34 -6.34
CA ILE A 82 -0.65 12.24 -5.89
C ILE A 82 -0.17 12.60 -4.50
N MET A 83 -0.50 11.76 -3.54
CA MET A 83 -0.18 11.97 -2.13
C MET A 83 1.06 11.17 -1.73
N ASN A 84 1.82 11.70 -0.78
CA ASN A 84 2.87 10.97 -0.09
C ASN A 84 2.30 10.45 1.24
N ILE A 85 2.65 9.21 1.62
CA ILE A 85 2.15 8.59 2.85
C ILE A 85 2.43 9.44 4.10
N TYR A 86 3.58 10.11 4.19
CA TYR A 86 3.93 10.92 5.36
C TYR A 86 3.13 12.23 5.41
N ASP A 87 2.86 12.87 4.26
CA ASP A 87 1.96 14.03 4.19
C ASP A 87 0.55 13.67 4.67
N GLU A 88 0.07 12.46 4.35
CA GLU A 88 -1.25 11.98 4.77
C GLU A 88 -1.30 11.58 6.25
N ILE A 89 -0.23 10.96 6.76
CA ILE A 89 -0.05 10.68 8.18
C ILE A 89 -0.04 11.98 8.99
N ASP A 90 0.63 13.02 8.50
CA ASP A 90 0.61 14.35 9.12
C ASP A 90 -0.80 14.94 9.13
N GLY A 91 -1.59 14.67 8.09
CA GLY A 91 -3.01 15.02 8.03
C GLY A 91 -3.85 14.33 9.11
N ILE A 92 -3.62 13.04 9.37
CA ILE A 92 -4.27 12.32 10.48
C ILE A 92 -3.84 12.93 11.82
N ARG A 93 -2.54 13.18 12.01
CA ARG A 93 -2.01 13.78 13.25
C ARG A 93 -2.62 15.16 13.53
N ALA A 94 -2.92 15.92 12.48
CA ALA A 94 -3.50 17.26 12.56
C ALA A 94 -5.05 17.27 12.62
N ALA A 95 -5.72 16.11 12.68
CA ALA A 95 -7.17 16.04 12.75
C ALA A 95 -7.69 16.75 14.01
N SER A 96 -8.73 17.58 13.85
CA SER A 96 -9.25 18.35 14.98
C SER A 96 -9.97 17.44 16.00
N PRO A 97 -9.89 17.73 17.31
CA PRO A 97 -10.61 16.96 18.33
C PRO A 97 -12.12 16.89 18.11
N GLU A 98 -12.73 17.89 17.47
CA GLU A 98 -14.14 17.92 17.11
C GLU A 98 -14.47 16.88 16.04
N VAL A 99 -13.65 16.78 14.99
CA VAL A 99 -13.81 15.79 13.91
C VAL A 99 -13.61 14.39 14.46
N VAL A 100 -12.54 14.15 15.22
CA VAL A 100 -12.28 12.85 15.85
C VAL A 100 -13.44 12.44 16.75
N ARG A 101 -13.93 13.35 17.62
CA ARG A 101 -15.07 13.05 18.49
C ARG A 101 -16.34 12.72 17.72
N ARG A 102 -16.64 13.47 16.65
CA ARG A 102 -17.80 13.21 15.79
C ARG A 102 -17.72 11.80 15.21
N ASP A 103 -16.60 11.47 14.57
CA ASP A 103 -16.45 10.22 13.85
C ASP A 103 -16.40 9.01 14.80
N ILE A 104 -15.79 9.15 15.98
CA ILE A 104 -15.80 8.10 17.02
C ILE A 104 -17.20 7.88 17.59
N ASN A 105 -17.99 8.95 17.77
CA ASN A 105 -19.39 8.81 18.19
C ASN A 105 -20.25 8.12 17.12
N GLU A 106 -20.01 8.40 15.84
CA GLU A 106 -20.67 7.70 14.75
C GLU A 106 -20.26 6.22 14.70
N LEU A 107 -18.96 5.93 14.86
CA LEU A 107 -18.46 4.57 14.96
C LEU A 107 -19.16 3.79 16.08
N ARG A 108 -19.28 4.39 17.28
CA ARG A 108 -19.96 3.77 18.44
C ARG A 108 -21.43 3.45 18.18
N GLN A 109 -22.12 4.22 17.34
CA GLN A 109 -23.52 3.93 16.97
C GLN A 109 -23.64 2.72 16.03
N ARG A 110 -22.55 2.34 15.36
CA ARG A 110 -22.50 1.27 14.36
C ARG A 110 -21.94 -0.04 14.91
N ILE A 111 -21.35 -0.04 16.10
CA ILE A 111 -20.77 -1.22 16.76
C ILE A 111 -21.79 -1.80 17.74
N SER A 112 -22.04 -3.11 17.66
CA SER A 112 -22.86 -3.84 18.63
C SER A 112 -22.06 -4.38 19.81
N ASP A 113 -20.81 -4.80 19.57
CA ASP A 113 -19.96 -5.48 20.53
C ASP A 113 -18.58 -4.81 20.59
N LEU A 114 -18.20 -4.30 21.76
CA LEU A 114 -16.94 -3.60 22.00
C LEU A 114 -16.29 -4.14 23.27
N ALA A 115 -15.05 -4.61 23.17
CA ALA A 115 -14.34 -5.12 24.33
C ALA A 115 -13.97 -3.96 25.30
N PRO A 116 -13.85 -4.22 26.62
CA PRO A 116 -13.53 -3.17 27.59
C PRO A 116 -12.25 -2.40 27.27
N GLU A 117 -11.20 -3.10 26.82
CA GLU A 117 -9.93 -2.51 26.41
C GLU A 117 -10.05 -1.60 25.18
N GLU A 118 -10.92 -1.96 24.25
CA GLU A 118 -11.20 -1.17 23.04
C GLU A 118 -12.02 0.08 23.38
N ASP A 119 -12.97 -0.04 24.32
CA ASP A 119 -13.73 1.11 24.80
C ASP A 119 -12.85 2.15 25.50
N LEU A 120 -11.83 1.71 26.25
CA LEU A 120 -10.83 2.60 26.84
C LEU A 120 -10.06 3.37 25.75
N ILE A 121 -9.69 2.71 24.66
CA ILE A 121 -9.01 3.34 23.53
C ILE A 121 -9.93 4.34 22.82
N LEU A 122 -11.19 3.97 22.56
CA LEU A 122 -12.18 4.89 21.98
C LEU A 122 -12.44 6.12 22.87
N ARG A 123 -12.40 5.97 24.20
CA ARG A 123 -12.46 7.12 25.12
C ARG A 123 -11.20 7.98 25.01
N GLU A 124 -10.02 7.37 24.91
CA GLU A 124 -8.75 8.11 24.73
C GLU A 124 -8.77 8.96 23.46
N TYR A 125 -9.34 8.48 22.34
CA TYR A 125 -9.52 9.30 21.13
C TYR A 125 -10.34 10.58 21.37
N VAL A 126 -11.32 10.54 22.28
CA VAL A 126 -12.24 11.66 22.57
C VAL A 126 -11.71 12.59 23.67
N GLU A 127 -11.09 12.02 24.70
CA GLU A 127 -10.64 12.72 25.92
C GLU A 127 -9.19 13.18 25.83
N GLN A 128 -8.35 12.47 25.07
CA GLN A 128 -6.91 12.69 24.91
C GLN A 128 -6.50 12.60 23.44
N THR A 129 -7.22 13.33 22.56
CA THR A 129 -7.10 13.22 21.10
C THR A 129 -5.66 13.24 20.60
N ASP A 130 -4.86 14.25 20.96
CA ASP A 130 -3.47 14.37 20.47
C ASP A 130 -2.62 13.13 20.80
N ARG A 131 -2.81 12.56 22.01
CA ARG A 131 -2.10 11.37 22.46
C ARG A 131 -2.55 10.13 21.69
N ALA A 132 -3.86 9.98 21.48
CA ALA A 132 -4.42 8.87 20.73
C ALA A 132 -3.99 8.91 19.26
N LEU A 133 -4.01 10.10 18.65
CA LEU A 133 -3.55 10.30 17.27
C LEU A 133 -2.06 10.01 17.12
N GLU A 134 -1.21 10.41 18.06
CA GLU A 134 0.23 10.11 18.00
C GLU A 134 0.51 8.60 18.08
N ARG A 135 -0.28 7.85 18.85
CA ARG A 135 -0.18 6.38 18.91
C ARG A 135 -0.69 5.72 17.63
N LEU A 136 -1.83 6.18 17.13
CA LEU A 136 -2.44 5.73 15.89
C LEU A 136 -1.49 5.92 14.69
N VAL A 137 -0.91 7.12 14.52
CA VAL A 137 -0.02 7.37 13.37
C VAL A 137 1.24 6.50 13.41
N GLY A 138 1.74 6.18 14.61
CA GLY A 138 2.83 5.21 14.78
C GLY A 138 2.44 3.80 14.33
N GLU A 139 1.21 3.36 14.62
CA GLU A 139 0.69 2.09 14.14
C GLU A 139 0.46 2.07 12.62
N VAL A 140 -0.10 3.15 12.07
CA VAL A 140 -0.30 3.34 10.62
C VAL A 140 1.03 3.27 9.88
N GLU A 141 2.06 3.99 10.35
CA GLU A 141 3.38 3.99 9.73
C GLU A 141 4.04 2.60 9.81
N LEU A 142 3.92 1.94 10.96
CA LEU A 142 4.47 0.60 11.16
C LEU A 142 3.79 -0.42 10.23
N TYR A 143 2.45 -0.40 10.17
CA TYR A 143 1.68 -1.28 9.30
C TYR A 143 2.02 -1.03 7.83
N TRP A 144 2.05 0.23 7.39
CA TRP A 144 2.46 0.61 6.04
C TRP A 144 3.82 0.01 5.67
N ARG A 145 4.83 0.25 6.52
CA ARG A 145 6.20 -0.22 6.29
C ARG A 145 6.30 -1.74 6.19
N LEU A 146 5.55 -2.47 7.01
CA LEU A 146 5.62 -3.93 7.07
C LEU A 146 4.82 -4.62 5.96
N THR A 147 3.75 -4.01 5.46
CA THR A 147 2.75 -4.73 4.64
C THR A 147 2.57 -4.17 3.23
N LEU A 148 2.78 -2.87 3.02
CA LEU A 148 2.45 -2.19 1.75
C LEU A 148 3.65 -1.49 1.10
N ALA A 149 4.59 -0.95 1.87
CA ALA A 149 5.65 -0.07 1.35
C ALA A 149 6.45 -0.69 0.20
N ARG A 150 6.79 -1.98 0.28
CA ARG A 150 7.51 -2.70 -0.80
C ARG A 150 6.68 -2.88 -2.07
N HIS A 151 5.36 -2.99 -1.91
CA HIS A 151 4.41 -3.23 -3.00
C HIS A 151 3.94 -1.93 -3.64
N TRP A 152 4.11 -0.80 -2.93
CA TRP A 152 3.60 0.50 -3.34
C TRP A 152 4.01 0.96 -4.73
N PRO A 153 5.30 0.88 -5.17
CA PRO A 153 5.67 1.30 -6.51
C PRO A 153 4.85 0.57 -7.59
N ARG A 154 4.65 -0.73 -7.41
CA ARG A 154 3.86 -1.55 -8.34
C ARG A 154 2.36 -1.24 -8.28
N MET A 155 1.81 -1.04 -7.08
CA MET A 155 0.42 -0.63 -6.90
C MET A 155 0.16 0.72 -7.58
N GLN A 156 1.08 1.68 -7.41
CA GLN A 156 1.00 3.00 -8.01
C GLN A 156 1.01 2.93 -9.54
N GLU A 157 1.88 2.12 -10.16
CA GLU A 157 1.88 1.90 -11.61
C GLU A 157 0.51 1.42 -12.14
N ILE A 158 -0.12 0.48 -11.44
CA ILE A 158 -1.42 -0.07 -11.83
C ILE A 158 -2.50 1.01 -11.73
N VAL A 159 -2.49 1.77 -10.65
CA VAL A 159 -3.41 2.88 -10.42
C VAL A 159 -3.22 3.98 -11.48
N GLU A 160 -1.99 4.37 -11.78
CA GLU A 160 -1.68 5.37 -12.81
C GLU A 160 -2.14 4.90 -14.21
N ALA A 161 -1.91 3.62 -14.54
CA ALA A 161 -2.37 3.04 -15.80
C ALA A 161 -3.90 3.04 -15.92
N ASP A 162 -4.63 2.75 -14.83
CA ASP A 162 -6.08 2.89 -14.80
C ASP A 162 -6.51 4.34 -15.01
N ILE A 163 -5.91 5.31 -14.31
CA ILE A 163 -6.23 6.74 -14.46
C ILE A 163 -6.06 7.19 -15.90
N LEU A 164 -4.98 6.78 -16.60
CA LEU A 164 -4.78 7.08 -18.02
C LEU A 164 -5.89 6.50 -18.90
N TYR A 165 -6.30 5.26 -18.62
CA TYR A 165 -7.43 4.64 -19.31
C TYR A 165 -8.73 5.42 -19.07
N ARG A 166 -9.02 5.80 -17.83
CA ARG A 166 -10.23 6.56 -17.43
C ARG A 166 -10.24 7.97 -18.02
N ALA A 167 -9.11 8.64 -18.05
CA ALA A 167 -8.95 9.94 -18.70
C ALA A 167 -9.30 9.86 -20.19
N ARG A 168 -8.88 8.77 -20.86
CA ARG A 168 -9.26 8.51 -22.25
C ARG A 168 -10.76 8.25 -22.42
N GLN A 169 -11.39 7.48 -21.53
CA GLN A 169 -12.85 7.27 -21.56
C GLN A 169 -13.61 8.59 -21.44
N LEU A 170 -13.19 9.43 -20.49
CA LEU A 170 -13.76 10.75 -20.28
C LEU A 170 -13.61 11.65 -21.53
N ALA A 171 -12.44 11.63 -22.16
CA ALA A 171 -12.18 12.44 -23.35
C ALA A 171 -12.97 11.98 -24.59
N LEU A 172 -13.22 10.67 -24.74
CA LEU A 172 -13.88 10.09 -25.91
C LEU A 172 -15.40 10.00 -25.79
N GLY A 173 -15.91 9.71 -24.59
CA GLY A 173 -17.34 9.45 -24.35
C GLY A 173 -17.93 10.22 -23.17
N GLY A 174 -17.21 11.23 -22.66
CA GLY A 174 -17.70 12.08 -21.58
C GLY A 174 -17.85 11.36 -20.24
N ALA A 175 -18.58 12.00 -19.33
CA ALA A 175 -18.81 11.49 -17.98
C ALA A 175 -19.58 10.16 -17.98
N GLU A 176 -20.51 9.96 -18.90
CA GLU A 176 -21.25 8.70 -19.04
C GLU A 176 -20.31 7.50 -19.23
N MET A 177 -19.37 7.61 -20.17
CA MET A 177 -18.41 6.53 -20.44
C MET A 177 -17.43 6.32 -19.28
N LEU A 178 -17.00 7.40 -18.63
CA LEU A 178 -16.15 7.31 -17.45
C LEU A 178 -16.81 6.52 -16.32
N PHE A 179 -18.03 6.92 -15.93
CA PHE A 179 -18.70 6.36 -14.75
C PHE A 179 -19.29 4.97 -15.00
N ALA A 180 -19.69 4.64 -16.23
CA ALA A 180 -20.28 3.35 -16.58
C ALA A 180 -19.36 2.14 -16.29
N GLU A 181 -18.04 2.34 -16.33
CA GLU A 181 -17.06 1.26 -16.13
C GLU A 181 -16.37 1.28 -14.75
N LEU A 182 -16.83 2.10 -13.79
CA LEU A 182 -16.22 2.17 -12.45
C LEU A 182 -16.69 1.04 -11.52
N ASP A 183 -18.01 0.87 -11.38
CA ASP A 183 -18.62 -0.17 -10.55
C ASP A 183 -20.09 -0.37 -10.98
N PRO A 184 -20.61 -1.61 -11.01
CA PRO A 184 -22.01 -1.88 -11.41
C PRO A 184 -23.08 -1.23 -10.52
N ASN A 185 -22.73 -0.77 -9.32
CA ASN A 185 -23.64 -0.07 -8.40
C ASN A 185 -23.67 1.44 -8.62
N ILE A 186 -22.87 1.96 -9.56
CA ILE A 186 -22.81 3.37 -9.93
C ILE A 186 -23.68 3.59 -11.17
N VAL A 187 -24.61 4.53 -11.06
CA VAL A 187 -25.43 4.98 -12.18
C VAL A 187 -25.23 6.48 -12.36
N TYR A 188 -24.68 6.88 -13.50
CA TYR A 188 -24.60 8.28 -13.90
C TYR A 188 -25.68 8.59 -14.95
N GLN A 189 -26.53 9.57 -14.68
CA GLN A 189 -27.59 10.00 -15.59
C GLN A 189 -27.99 11.44 -15.27
N ASP A 190 -28.19 12.29 -16.28
CA ASP A 190 -28.70 13.66 -16.12
C ASP A 190 -27.95 14.48 -15.05
N PHE A 191 -26.61 14.39 -15.05
CA PHE A 191 -25.72 15.03 -14.07
C PHE A 191 -25.85 14.52 -12.62
N GLU A 192 -26.58 13.42 -12.41
CA GLU A 192 -26.68 12.75 -11.11
C GLU A 192 -25.84 11.47 -11.10
N LEU A 193 -24.93 11.37 -10.14
CA LEU A 193 -24.20 10.16 -9.82
C LEU A 193 -24.88 9.46 -8.63
N ARG A 194 -25.51 8.31 -8.89
CA ARG A 194 -26.30 7.55 -7.92
C ARG A 194 -25.58 6.26 -7.51
N PHE A 195 -25.63 5.97 -6.21
CA PHE A 195 -24.97 4.83 -5.59
C PHE A 195 -25.95 4.02 -4.75
N LYS A 196 -26.09 2.74 -5.10
CA LYS A 196 -26.79 1.78 -4.25
C LYS A 196 -25.92 1.42 -3.05
N LYS A 197 -26.07 2.19 -1.97
CA LYS A 197 -25.48 1.83 -0.67
C LYS A 197 -26.16 0.60 -0.10
N LYS A 198 -25.37 -0.35 0.42
CA LYS A 198 -25.89 -1.49 1.21
C LYS A 198 -26.41 -1.05 2.58
N HIS A 199 -25.85 0.02 3.14
CA HIS A 199 -26.18 0.53 4.47
C HIS A 199 -26.17 2.07 4.52
N GLY A 200 -26.93 2.66 5.43
CA GLY A 200 -27.03 4.11 5.64
C GLY A 200 -28.31 4.72 5.07
N GLN A 201 -28.56 6.00 5.40
CA GLN A 201 -29.72 6.73 4.91
C GLN A 201 -29.54 7.19 3.48
N ASP A 202 -30.67 7.47 2.82
CA ASP A 202 -30.70 8.14 1.54
C ASP A 202 -30.42 9.63 1.73
N TYR A 203 -29.46 10.17 0.98
CA TYR A 203 -29.19 11.60 1.00
C TYR A 203 -28.59 12.06 -0.33
N ALA A 204 -28.83 13.33 -0.64
CA ALA A 204 -28.36 13.99 -1.84
C ALA A 204 -27.39 15.12 -1.47
N VAL A 205 -26.30 15.24 -2.20
CA VAL A 205 -25.34 16.33 -2.07
C VAL A 205 -25.17 17.03 -3.40
N GLU A 206 -25.17 18.36 -3.38
CA GLU A 206 -24.82 19.19 -4.52
C GLU A 206 -23.31 19.40 -4.49
N SER A 207 -22.63 19.23 -5.63
CA SER A 207 -21.20 19.49 -5.73
C SER A 207 -20.79 19.87 -7.14
N ASP A 208 -19.84 20.79 -7.26
CA ASP A 208 -19.23 21.13 -8.55
C ASP A 208 -18.20 20.09 -9.01
N ARG A 209 -17.84 19.15 -8.12
CA ARG A 209 -16.78 18.17 -8.38
C ARG A 209 -16.94 16.85 -7.64
N VAL A 210 -16.31 15.81 -8.18
CA VAL A 210 -16.19 14.49 -7.56
C VAL A 210 -14.73 14.05 -7.60
N ILE A 211 -14.26 13.48 -6.49
CA ILE A 211 -12.94 12.86 -6.40
C ILE A 211 -13.09 11.35 -6.63
N LEU A 212 -12.28 10.80 -7.51
CA LEU A 212 -12.19 9.38 -7.80
C LEU A 212 -10.89 8.82 -7.21
N ILE A 213 -11.02 7.78 -6.39
CA ILE A 213 -9.91 7.18 -5.65
C ILE A 213 -9.78 5.71 -6.08
N PRO A 214 -8.99 5.41 -7.12
CA PRO A 214 -8.68 4.02 -7.46
C PRO A 214 -7.98 3.33 -6.28
N LEU A 215 -8.50 2.20 -5.81
CA LEU A 215 -7.94 1.40 -4.72
C LEU A 215 -7.79 -0.07 -5.10
N ILE A 216 -6.59 -0.59 -4.95
CA ILE A 216 -6.28 -2.01 -5.06
C ILE A 216 -7.08 -2.79 -4.01
N PHE A 217 -7.29 -2.27 -2.80
CA PHE A 217 -8.02 -3.00 -1.75
C PHE A 217 -9.54 -2.64 -1.65
N SER A 218 -10.24 -2.34 -2.76
CA SER A 218 -11.68 -1.97 -2.75
C SER A 218 -12.68 -3.15 -2.68
N CYS A 219 -12.40 -4.16 -1.84
CA CYS A 219 -13.00 -5.49 -1.87
C CYS A 219 -14.51 -5.63 -1.53
N TYR A 220 -15.18 -4.64 -0.95
CA TYR A 220 -16.54 -4.80 -0.41
C TYR A 220 -17.64 -4.04 -1.18
N SER A 221 -17.31 -2.82 -1.60
CA SER A 221 -18.15 -1.81 -2.26
C SER A 221 -17.29 -0.55 -2.40
N PRO A 222 -17.56 0.34 -3.36
CA PRO A 222 -17.06 1.70 -3.34
C PRO A 222 -17.26 2.35 -1.96
N PHE A 223 -16.17 2.84 -1.36
CA PHE A 223 -16.25 3.73 -0.21
C PHE A 223 -16.59 5.12 -0.71
N THR A 224 -17.43 5.82 0.05
CA THR A 224 -17.89 7.16 -0.30
C THR A 224 -17.66 8.09 0.85
N ILE A 225 -16.99 9.21 0.61
CA ILE A 225 -16.95 10.32 1.57
C ILE A 225 -17.81 11.47 1.04
N VAL A 226 -18.62 12.02 1.92
CA VAL A 226 -19.62 13.06 1.62
C VAL A 226 -19.68 14.12 2.72
N ALA A 227 -18.65 14.18 3.56
CA ALA A 227 -18.57 15.15 4.64
C ALA A 227 -18.76 16.57 4.06
N PRO A 228 -19.60 17.44 4.66
CA PRO A 228 -19.91 18.76 4.11
C PRO A 228 -18.67 19.63 3.85
N GLU A 229 -17.63 19.44 4.65
CA GLU A 229 -16.34 20.11 4.53
C GLU A 229 -15.51 19.64 3.32
N TRP A 230 -15.83 18.49 2.70
CA TRP A 230 -15.02 17.86 1.67
C TRP A 230 -15.78 17.72 0.35
N TYR A 231 -15.03 17.56 -0.72
CA TYR A 231 -15.63 17.17 -1.99
C TYR A 231 -16.07 15.70 -1.95
N PRO A 232 -17.25 15.37 -2.50
CA PRO A 232 -17.69 14.00 -2.59
C PRO A 232 -16.62 13.13 -3.24
N SER A 233 -16.18 12.12 -2.52
CA SER A 233 -15.10 11.22 -2.92
C SER A 233 -15.63 9.81 -3.05
N LEU A 234 -15.16 9.10 -4.06
CA LEU A 234 -15.60 7.78 -4.42
C LEU A 234 -14.41 6.89 -4.70
N SER A 235 -14.26 5.81 -3.94
CA SER A 235 -13.29 4.78 -4.28
C SER A 235 -13.84 3.78 -5.31
N TYR A 236 -12.96 3.20 -6.11
CA TYR A 236 -13.32 2.15 -7.05
C TYR A 236 -12.15 1.21 -7.33
N GLN A 237 -12.43 0.00 -7.81
CA GLN A 237 -11.40 -0.97 -8.14
C GLN A 237 -10.74 -0.62 -9.49
N PRO A 238 -9.43 -0.39 -9.55
CA PRO A 238 -8.76 -0.08 -10.81
C PRO A 238 -8.64 -1.33 -11.70
N ARG A 239 -8.52 -1.12 -13.01
CA ARG A 239 -8.17 -2.19 -13.94
C ARG A 239 -6.77 -2.74 -13.61
N GLY A 240 -6.59 -4.05 -13.77
CA GLY A 240 -5.30 -4.69 -13.50
C GLY A 240 -4.96 -4.83 -12.01
N TRP A 241 -5.91 -4.57 -11.11
CA TRP A 241 -5.74 -4.72 -9.66
C TRP A 241 -5.33 -6.12 -9.20
N GLY A 242 -5.38 -7.16 -10.03
CA GLY A 242 -4.86 -8.49 -9.66
C GLY A 242 -3.36 -8.64 -9.90
N LEU A 243 -2.70 -7.67 -10.55
CA LEU A 243 -1.33 -7.78 -11.06
C LEU A 243 -0.29 -7.09 -10.17
N TRP A 244 -0.67 -6.62 -8.99
CA TRP A 244 0.27 -5.99 -8.05
C TRP A 244 0.99 -7.03 -7.18
N CYS A 245 0.32 -8.15 -6.88
CA CYS A 245 0.87 -9.25 -6.08
C CYS A 245 1.35 -10.42 -6.96
N SER A 246 1.38 -10.26 -8.29
CA SER A 246 1.89 -11.30 -9.19
C SER A 246 3.36 -11.58 -8.87
N SER A 247 3.65 -12.81 -8.46
CA SER A 247 4.96 -13.34 -8.07
C SER A 247 6.02 -13.41 -9.18
N GLU A 248 5.84 -12.64 -10.26
CA GLU A 248 6.76 -12.59 -11.41
C GLU A 248 7.90 -11.57 -11.25
N GLN A 249 8.15 -11.06 -10.04
CA GLN A 249 9.46 -10.49 -9.76
C GLN A 249 10.43 -11.63 -9.55
N VAL A 250 11.19 -11.91 -10.62
CA VAL A 250 12.43 -12.70 -10.57
C VAL A 250 13.17 -12.29 -9.30
N SER A 251 13.38 -13.23 -8.37
CA SER A 251 13.96 -12.90 -7.08
C SER A 251 15.28 -12.15 -7.28
N ALA A 252 15.66 -11.25 -6.35
CA ALA A 252 16.96 -10.57 -6.34
C ALA A 252 18.12 -11.49 -6.76
N ASN A 253 18.09 -12.72 -6.24
CA ASN A 253 19.04 -13.78 -6.54
C ASN A 253 18.98 -14.23 -7.99
N GLU A 254 17.79 -14.58 -8.50
CA GLU A 254 17.62 -14.99 -9.90
C GLU A 254 17.95 -13.87 -10.88
N ALA A 255 17.61 -12.61 -10.58
CA ALA A 255 17.93 -11.46 -11.43
C ALA A 255 19.45 -11.26 -11.53
N MET A 256 20.15 -11.43 -10.40
CA MET A 256 21.61 -11.40 -10.36
C MET A 256 22.23 -12.62 -11.06
N GLU A 257 21.64 -13.81 -10.94
CA GLU A 257 22.08 -15.00 -11.67
C GLU A 257 21.89 -14.85 -13.19
N ILE A 258 20.80 -14.23 -13.66
CA ILE A 258 20.59 -13.92 -15.08
C ILE A 258 21.62 -12.92 -15.58
N THR A 259 21.91 -11.88 -14.79
CA THR A 259 22.80 -10.77 -15.20
C THR A 259 24.28 -11.14 -15.15
N LEU A 260 24.71 -11.79 -14.06
CA LEU A 260 26.11 -12.13 -13.78
C LEU A 260 26.42 -13.60 -14.07
N GLY A 261 25.44 -14.44 -14.34
CA GLY A 261 25.62 -15.89 -14.35
C GLY A 261 25.70 -16.46 -12.92
N THR A 262 25.09 -17.64 -12.73
CA THR A 262 24.93 -18.34 -11.45
C THR A 262 26.20 -18.41 -10.59
N GLY A 263 27.36 -18.75 -11.18
CA GLY A 263 28.60 -18.90 -10.42
C GLY A 263 29.11 -17.59 -9.81
N ARG A 264 29.06 -16.47 -10.55
CA ARG A 264 29.54 -15.17 -10.07
C ARG A 264 28.58 -14.57 -9.04
N ALA A 265 27.27 -14.71 -9.27
CA ALA A 265 26.23 -14.27 -8.35
C ALA A 265 26.35 -14.96 -6.98
N LYS A 266 26.43 -16.30 -6.96
CA LYS A 266 26.58 -17.08 -5.72
C LYS A 266 27.86 -16.77 -4.95
N ILE A 267 28.96 -16.51 -5.66
CA ILE A 267 30.22 -16.13 -5.02
C ILE A 267 30.11 -14.74 -4.39
N LEU A 268 29.53 -13.74 -5.07
CA LEU A 268 29.32 -12.41 -4.48
C LEU A 268 28.50 -12.48 -3.18
N GLN A 269 27.42 -13.27 -3.15
CA GLN A 269 26.61 -13.47 -1.95
C GLN A 269 27.38 -14.12 -0.79
N CYS A 270 28.29 -15.06 -1.09
CA CYS A 270 29.14 -15.67 -0.05
C CYS A 270 30.11 -14.67 0.59
N LEU A 271 30.44 -13.57 -0.11
CA LEU A 271 31.43 -12.59 0.30
C LEU A 271 30.87 -11.42 1.12
N MET A 272 29.62 -11.51 1.60
CA MET A 272 29.09 -10.61 2.64
C MET A 272 29.95 -10.62 3.92
N MET A 273 30.71 -11.70 4.12
CA MET A 273 31.82 -11.74 5.08
C MET A 273 33.10 -12.15 4.35
N PRO A 274 34.28 -11.64 4.75
CA PRO A 274 35.55 -12.08 4.18
C PRO A 274 35.70 -13.60 4.27
N THR A 275 35.83 -14.27 3.12
CA THR A 275 35.78 -15.74 3.02
C THR A 275 36.92 -16.26 2.13
N SER A 276 37.52 -17.39 2.48
CA SER A 276 38.60 -17.98 1.68
C SER A 276 38.10 -18.79 0.49
N THR A 277 38.95 -18.99 -0.52
CA THR A 277 38.61 -19.76 -1.74
C THR A 277 38.09 -21.17 -1.41
N GLY A 278 38.68 -21.84 -0.41
CA GLY A 278 38.28 -23.19 0.00
C GLY A 278 36.94 -23.22 0.72
N GLU A 279 36.65 -22.22 1.55
CA GLU A 279 35.35 -22.10 2.23
C GLU A 279 34.22 -21.83 1.23
N ILE A 280 34.47 -20.98 0.23
CA ILE A 280 33.52 -20.72 -0.86
C ILE A 280 33.28 -22.00 -1.68
N ALA A 281 34.35 -22.72 -2.04
CA ALA A 281 34.27 -23.97 -2.79
C ALA A 281 33.41 -25.02 -2.07
N ASN A 282 33.63 -25.19 -0.76
CA ASN A 282 32.84 -26.11 0.06
C ASN A 282 31.39 -25.66 0.17
N ARG A 283 31.12 -24.37 0.39
CA ARG A 283 29.76 -23.84 0.57
C ARG A 283 28.92 -23.95 -0.69
N LEU A 284 29.53 -23.75 -1.86
CA LEU A 284 28.87 -23.79 -3.16
C LEU A 284 28.96 -25.15 -3.86
N ASN A 285 29.64 -26.13 -3.25
CA ASN A 285 29.91 -27.45 -3.82
C ASN A 285 30.51 -27.40 -5.24
N ILE A 286 31.50 -26.53 -5.43
CA ILE A 286 32.25 -26.38 -6.69
C ILE A 286 33.76 -26.47 -6.43
N THR A 287 34.55 -26.67 -7.47
CA THR A 287 36.01 -26.79 -7.32
C THR A 287 36.66 -25.47 -6.93
N ALA A 288 37.76 -25.52 -6.17
CA ALA A 288 38.55 -24.32 -5.85
C ALA A 288 39.05 -23.59 -7.11
N GLY A 289 39.37 -24.33 -8.18
CA GLY A 289 39.73 -23.74 -9.47
C GLY A 289 38.61 -22.93 -10.11
N ALA A 290 37.36 -23.42 -10.05
CA ALA A 290 36.19 -22.68 -10.53
C ALA A 290 35.95 -21.40 -9.69
N VAL A 291 36.10 -21.48 -8.36
CA VAL A 291 36.03 -20.31 -7.48
C VAL A 291 37.10 -19.29 -7.87
N SER A 292 38.36 -19.70 -8.00
CA SER A 292 39.46 -18.81 -8.38
C SER A 292 39.20 -18.13 -9.73
N GLN A 293 38.65 -18.85 -10.71
CA GLN A 293 38.30 -18.29 -12.02
C GLN A 293 37.22 -17.20 -11.91
N HIS A 294 36.16 -17.44 -11.15
CA HIS A 294 35.11 -16.45 -10.94
C HIS A 294 35.59 -15.25 -10.13
N VAL A 295 36.33 -15.48 -9.04
CA VAL A 295 36.91 -14.41 -8.22
C VAL A 295 37.86 -13.54 -9.04
N ALA A 296 38.68 -14.13 -9.91
CA ALA A 296 39.56 -13.36 -10.80
C ALA A 296 38.75 -12.43 -11.72
N ARG A 297 37.63 -12.88 -12.28
CA ARG A 297 36.74 -12.05 -13.10
C ARG A 297 36.06 -10.94 -12.28
N LEU A 298 35.57 -11.27 -11.09
CA LEU A 298 34.96 -10.29 -10.17
C LEU A 298 35.97 -9.24 -9.70
N SER A 299 37.22 -9.64 -9.50
CA SER A 299 38.31 -8.73 -9.14
C SER A 299 38.71 -7.83 -10.31
N GLN A 300 38.77 -8.36 -11.55
CA GLN A 300 38.95 -7.55 -12.77
C GLN A 300 37.84 -6.52 -12.96
N ALA A 301 36.60 -6.85 -12.56
CA ALA A 301 35.47 -5.92 -12.57
C ALA A 301 35.48 -4.92 -11.40
N GLY A 302 36.46 -5.00 -10.49
CA GLY A 302 36.56 -4.14 -9.33
C GLY A 302 35.50 -4.40 -8.27
N LEU A 303 34.87 -5.59 -8.25
CA LEU A 303 33.82 -5.94 -7.28
C LEU A 303 34.39 -6.63 -6.04
N VAL A 304 35.50 -7.36 -6.18
CA VAL A 304 36.13 -8.16 -5.12
C VAL A 304 37.60 -7.80 -4.99
N THR A 305 38.08 -7.69 -3.76
CA THR A 305 39.50 -7.60 -3.44
C THR A 305 39.96 -8.84 -2.66
N SER A 306 41.25 -9.15 -2.75
CA SER A 306 41.85 -10.33 -2.14
C SER A 306 43.02 -9.95 -1.25
N THR A 307 43.05 -10.49 -0.03
CA THR A 307 44.12 -10.27 0.93
C THR A 307 44.70 -11.60 1.37
N GLN A 308 46.03 -11.72 1.31
CA GLN A 308 46.71 -12.89 1.81
C GLN A 308 46.88 -12.79 3.33
N SER A 309 46.47 -13.83 4.05
CA SER A 309 46.67 -13.97 5.50
C SER A 309 47.29 -15.34 5.77
N GLY A 310 48.60 -15.34 6.03
CA GLY A 310 49.40 -16.55 6.17
C GLY A 310 49.38 -17.42 4.91
N LYS A 311 48.92 -18.67 5.04
CA LYS A 311 48.82 -19.65 3.94
C LYS A 311 47.47 -19.61 3.20
N ARG A 312 46.57 -18.68 3.54
CA ARG A 312 45.23 -18.56 2.96
C ARG A 312 45.06 -17.21 2.28
N VAL A 313 44.26 -17.19 1.21
CA VAL A 313 43.78 -15.96 0.58
C VAL A 313 42.31 -15.79 0.93
N TYR A 314 41.98 -14.64 1.49
CA TYR A 314 40.61 -14.24 1.77
C TYR A 314 40.16 -13.25 0.71
N HIS A 315 38.92 -13.41 0.29
CA HIS A 315 38.26 -12.50 -0.64
C HIS A 315 37.21 -11.73 0.14
N GLN A 316 37.03 -10.46 -0.21
CA GLN A 316 35.99 -9.61 0.36
C GLN A 316 35.43 -8.70 -0.72
N LEU A 317 34.20 -8.26 -0.54
CA LEU A 317 33.60 -7.26 -1.40
C LEU A 317 34.35 -5.93 -1.27
N THR A 318 34.41 -5.21 -2.37
CA THR A 318 34.71 -3.78 -2.36
C THR A 318 33.41 -3.00 -2.11
N GLN A 319 33.50 -1.70 -1.83
CA GLN A 319 32.33 -0.82 -1.76
C GLN A 319 31.44 -0.94 -3.02
N ARG A 320 32.06 -1.07 -4.20
CA ARG A 320 31.32 -1.28 -5.47
C ARG A 320 30.59 -2.63 -5.50
N GLY A 321 31.21 -3.67 -4.96
CA GLY A 321 30.61 -4.99 -4.82
C GLY A 321 29.42 -4.99 -3.86
N GLU A 322 29.53 -4.29 -2.73
CA GLU A 322 28.44 -4.10 -1.77
C GLU A 322 27.28 -3.30 -2.38
N MET A 323 27.58 -2.18 -3.05
CA MET A 323 26.56 -1.40 -3.77
C MET A 323 25.85 -2.24 -4.83
N LEU A 324 26.58 -3.09 -5.57
CA LEU A 324 25.98 -3.99 -6.55
C LEU A 324 25.03 -4.99 -5.89
N LEU A 325 25.43 -5.61 -4.77
CA LEU A 325 24.54 -6.52 -4.04
C LEU A 325 23.29 -5.79 -3.55
N ASN A 326 23.45 -4.59 -3.01
CA ASN A 326 22.34 -3.79 -2.51
C ASN A 326 21.35 -3.41 -3.63
N LEU A 327 21.85 -3.06 -4.82
CA LEU A 327 21.03 -2.76 -6.00
C LEU A 327 20.09 -3.91 -6.40
N PHE A 328 20.51 -5.16 -6.17
CA PHE A 328 19.64 -6.32 -6.45
C PHE A 328 18.77 -6.70 -5.27
N SER A 329 19.13 -6.38 -4.02
CA SER A 329 18.33 -6.70 -2.83
C SER A 329 17.25 -5.67 -2.48
N GLU A 330 17.28 -4.47 -3.06
CA GLU A 330 16.26 -3.42 -2.89
C GLU A 330 15.08 -3.55 -3.88
N ALA A 331 14.94 -4.70 -4.57
CA ALA A 331 13.87 -4.97 -5.52
C ALA A 331 12.71 -5.79 -4.92
#